data_AF-A0A0D2KNV5-F1
#
_entry.id   AF-A0A0D2KNV5-F1
#
_cell.length_a   1.000
_cell.length_b   1.000
_cell.length_c   1.000
_cell.angle_alpha   90.00
_cell.angle_beta   90.00
_cell.angle_gamma   90.00
#
_symmetry.space_group_name_H-M   'P 1'
#
loop_
_entity.id
_entity.type
_entity.pdbx_description
1 polymer ?
#
loop_
_entity_poly.entity_id
_entity_poly.type
_entity_poly.pdbx_seq_one_letter_code
_entity_poly.pdbx_strand_id
1 'polypeptide(L)'
;VGPLAKRRRKTEDESTDSDGPVKQSSRCWFDHGNVILQAERVQFRVHRSVLALHSEIMKDCFGCPQPEDGETMDGCPVVHLPDSAEDIENMCVLLYGANHANLDTIEPSYLMTMIRIGRKYEISTFTKTALTYLRGLFPRELALWRASCPKVEKIVANSKGFLFDVANLAYENQIPSIVPAVF
;
A
#
# COMPACT_ATOMS: atom_id res chain seq x y z
N VAL A 1 -52.78 -7.69 28.59
CA VAL A 1 -51.35 -7.32 28.61
C VAL A 1 -50.62 -8.27 27.68
N GLY A 2 -50.40 -7.87 26.42
CA GLY A 2 -49.71 -8.68 25.40
C GLY A 2 -48.39 -7.98 24.98
N PRO A 3 -47.34 -8.71 24.59
CA PRO A 3 -45.98 -8.18 24.59
C PRO A 3 -45.68 -7.25 23.42
N LEU A 4 -44.96 -6.17 23.73
CA LEU A 4 -44.41 -5.21 22.77
C LEU A 4 -43.35 -5.90 21.88
N ALA A 5 -43.69 -6.06 20.60
CA ALA A 5 -42.74 -6.48 19.57
C ALA A 5 -41.68 -5.38 19.36
N LYS A 6 -40.45 -5.67 19.81
CA LYS A 6 -39.29 -4.81 19.62
C LYS A 6 -38.95 -4.71 18.13
N ARG A 7 -39.17 -3.50 17.59
CA ARG A 7 -38.76 -3.04 16.27
C ARG A 7 -37.25 -3.22 16.09
N ARG A 8 -36.85 -4.25 15.33
CA ARG A 8 -35.45 -4.52 14.98
C ARG A 8 -35.02 -3.50 13.92
N ARG A 9 -34.09 -2.62 14.28
CA ARG A 9 -33.53 -1.57 13.43
C ARG A 9 -32.65 -2.26 12.38
N LYS A 10 -33.04 -2.20 11.11
CA LYS A 10 -32.25 -2.64 9.96
C LYS A 10 -31.23 -1.52 9.71
N THR A 11 -29.96 -1.77 10.04
CA THR A 11 -28.85 -0.93 9.62
C THR A 11 -28.67 -1.21 8.14
N GLU A 12 -28.96 -0.22 7.32
CA GLU A 12 -28.63 -0.21 5.90
C GLU A 12 -27.15 0.11 5.81
N ASP A 13 -26.32 -0.92 5.64
CA ASP A 13 -24.94 -0.73 5.19
C ASP A 13 -25.01 -0.21 3.76
N GLU A 14 -24.70 1.07 3.58
CA GLU A 14 -24.44 1.68 2.28
C GLU A 14 -23.13 1.10 1.71
N SER A 15 -23.19 -0.13 1.19
CA SER A 15 -22.20 -0.60 0.23
C SER A 15 -22.44 0.16 -1.07
N THR A 16 -21.63 1.19 -1.32
CA THR A 16 -21.57 1.85 -2.62
C THR A 16 -20.93 0.88 -3.62
N ASP A 17 -21.72 -0.07 -4.11
CA ASP A 17 -21.31 -1.04 -5.11
C ASP A 17 -21.17 -0.30 -6.45
N SER A 18 -19.93 -0.02 -6.83
CA SER A 18 -19.60 0.62 -8.10
C SER A 18 -19.67 -0.42 -9.21
N ASP A 19 -20.84 -0.56 -9.84
CA ASP A 19 -21.32 -1.60 -10.79
C ASP A 19 -20.47 -1.90 -12.09
N GLY A 20 -19.15 -1.73 -12.09
CA GLY A 20 -18.28 -2.04 -13.24
C GLY A 20 -17.83 -3.51 -13.29
N PRO A 21 -17.32 -4.07 -14.39
CA PRO A 21 -16.65 -5.38 -14.34
C PRO A 21 -15.34 -5.31 -13.53
N VAL A 22 -14.98 -6.39 -12.84
CA VAL A 22 -13.62 -6.55 -12.27
C VAL A 22 -12.64 -6.74 -13.42
N LYS A 23 -11.52 -6.02 -13.39
CA LYS A 23 -10.48 -6.06 -14.45
C LYS A 23 -9.19 -6.68 -13.97
N GLN A 24 -8.45 -7.29 -14.90
CA GLN A 24 -7.10 -7.80 -14.64
C GLN A 24 -6.07 -6.69 -14.91
N SER A 25 -5.06 -6.56 -14.06
CA SER A 25 -3.95 -5.63 -14.29
C SER A 25 -3.11 -6.08 -15.48
N SER A 26 -2.86 -5.17 -16.42
CA SER A 26 -1.95 -5.43 -17.55
C SER A 26 -0.47 -5.45 -17.14
N ARG A 27 -0.13 -4.91 -15.96
CA ARG A 27 1.25 -4.79 -15.48
C ARG A 27 1.64 -5.96 -14.57
N CYS A 28 0.69 -6.50 -13.81
CA CYS A 28 0.94 -7.57 -12.84
C CYS A 28 -0.03 -8.74 -13.06
N TRP A 29 0.18 -9.43 -14.18
CA TRP A 29 -0.50 -10.68 -14.51
C TRP A 29 0.52 -11.72 -14.95
N PHE A 30 0.97 -12.55 -14.00
CA PHE A 30 1.99 -13.57 -14.27
C PHE A 30 1.35 -14.93 -14.56
N ASP A 31 1.70 -15.53 -15.70
CA ASP A 31 1.13 -16.81 -16.17
C ASP A 31 1.22 -17.94 -15.13
N HIS A 32 2.30 -17.97 -14.37
CA HIS A 32 2.56 -18.97 -13.32
C HIS A 32 2.29 -18.47 -11.90
N GLY A 33 1.61 -17.31 -11.77
CA GLY A 33 1.16 -16.82 -10.47
C GLY A 33 0.18 -17.80 -9.84
N ASN A 34 0.34 -18.00 -8.53
CA ASN A 34 -0.38 -18.99 -7.72
C ASN A 34 -1.26 -18.34 -6.63
N VAL A 35 -1.44 -17.02 -6.68
CA VAL A 35 -2.41 -16.27 -5.89
C VAL A 35 -2.89 -15.07 -6.69
N ILE A 36 -4.16 -14.73 -6.52
CA ILE A 36 -4.75 -13.52 -7.09
C ILE A 36 -5.00 -12.55 -5.94
N LEU A 37 -4.38 -11.38 -5.99
CA LEU A 37 -4.74 -10.27 -5.11
C LEU A 37 -5.85 -9.49 -5.80
N GLN A 38 -6.90 -9.14 -5.07
CA GLN A 38 -7.92 -8.22 -5.53
C GLN A 38 -7.91 -6.97 -4.65
N ALA A 39 -7.78 -5.82 -5.28
CA ALA A 39 -7.91 -4.52 -4.62
C ALA A 39 -8.87 -3.67 -5.44
N GLU A 40 -9.87 -3.08 -4.79
CA GLU A 40 -11.01 -2.46 -5.46
C GLU A 40 -11.59 -3.41 -6.53
N ARG A 41 -11.68 -2.97 -7.78
CA ARG A 41 -12.13 -3.78 -8.93
C ARG A 41 -10.99 -4.23 -9.83
N VAL A 42 -9.78 -4.38 -9.28
CA VAL A 42 -8.58 -4.79 -10.03
C VAL A 42 -7.97 -6.04 -9.41
N GLN A 43 -7.65 -7.00 -10.27
CA GLN A 43 -6.99 -8.24 -9.89
C GLN A 43 -5.55 -8.30 -10.40
N PHE A 44 -4.69 -8.89 -9.59
CA PHE A 44 -3.27 -9.06 -9.83
C PHE A 44 -2.90 -10.52 -9.61
N ARG A 45 -2.46 -11.20 -10.66
CA ARG A 45 -2.02 -12.60 -10.56
C ARG A 45 -0.53 -12.64 -10.29
N VAL A 46 -0.13 -13.06 -9.08
CA VAL A 46 1.24 -13.01 -8.56
C VAL A 46 1.64 -14.30 -7.84
N HIS A 47 2.88 -14.36 -7.36
CA HIS A 47 3.43 -15.51 -6.64
C HIS A 47 3.45 -15.25 -5.13
N ARG A 48 2.87 -16.19 -4.37
CA ARG A 48 2.90 -16.21 -2.89
C ARG A 48 4.31 -16.12 -2.33
N SER A 49 5.26 -16.84 -2.94
CA SER A 49 6.64 -16.88 -2.49
C SER A 49 7.33 -15.51 -2.56
N VAL A 50 7.05 -14.72 -3.60
CA VAL A 50 7.62 -13.37 -3.74
C VAL A 50 7.02 -12.44 -2.69
N LEU A 51 5.69 -12.49 -2.49
CA LEU A 51 5.05 -11.68 -1.45
C LEU A 51 5.56 -12.06 -0.05
N ALA A 52 5.61 -13.35 0.27
CA ALA A 52 6.09 -13.86 1.56
C ALA A 52 7.58 -13.63 1.81
N LEU A 53 8.39 -13.53 0.75
CA LEU A 53 9.81 -13.18 0.86
C LEU A 53 10.00 -11.74 1.35
N HIS A 54 9.08 -10.84 0.99
CA HIS A 54 9.21 -9.41 1.24
C HIS A 54 8.30 -8.88 2.34
N SER A 55 7.21 -9.57 2.66
CA SER A 55 6.18 -9.16 3.64
C SER A 55 5.97 -10.27 4.67
N GLU A 56 6.27 -9.97 5.93
CA GLU A 56 5.98 -10.90 7.05
C GLU A 56 4.48 -11.12 7.23
N ILE A 57 3.67 -10.06 7.09
CA ILE A 57 2.20 -10.16 7.14
C ILE A 57 1.65 -11.13 6.08
N MET A 58 2.13 -11.03 4.83
CA MET A 58 1.69 -11.94 3.76
C MET A 58 2.20 -13.36 3.99
N LYS A 59 3.43 -13.52 4.49
CA LYS A 59 4.01 -14.82 4.85
C LYS A 59 3.18 -15.53 5.91
N ASP A 60 2.81 -14.84 6.97
CA ASP A 60 1.95 -15.38 8.03
C ASP A 60 0.55 -15.68 7.50
N CYS A 61 -0.02 -14.78 6.70
CA CYS A 61 -1.34 -14.97 6.07
C CYS A 61 -1.40 -16.24 5.21
N PHE A 62 -0.33 -16.53 4.44
CA PHE A 62 -0.25 -17.75 3.62
C PHE A 62 0.16 -19.00 4.40
N GLY A 63 0.75 -18.84 5.59
CA GLY A 63 1.08 -19.93 6.50
C GLY A 63 -0.13 -20.46 7.27
N CYS A 64 -1.18 -19.66 7.42
CA CYS A 64 -2.44 -20.08 8.06
C CYS A 64 -3.27 -20.99 7.15
N PRO A 65 -3.96 -22.01 7.71
CA PRO A 65 -4.93 -22.81 6.95
C PRO A 65 -6.01 -21.91 6.35
N GLN A 66 -6.21 -21.97 5.03
CA GLN A 66 -7.29 -21.25 4.37
C GLN A 66 -8.60 -22.04 4.49
N PRO A 67 -9.76 -21.37 4.60
CA PRO A 67 -11.05 -22.03 4.62
C PRO A 67 -11.29 -22.83 3.33
N GLU A 68 -11.94 -23.99 3.44
CA GLU A 68 -12.19 -24.90 2.31
C GLU A 68 -13.07 -24.25 1.21
N ASP A 69 -13.96 -23.34 1.61
CA ASP A 69 -14.88 -22.61 0.72
C ASP A 69 -14.32 -21.25 0.24
N GLY A 70 -12.99 -21.10 0.20
CA GLY A 70 -12.33 -19.87 -0.25
C GLY A 70 -12.64 -19.55 -1.72
N GLU A 71 -12.77 -18.26 -2.04
CA GLU A 71 -12.93 -17.81 -3.42
C GLU A 71 -11.69 -18.18 -4.25
N THR A 72 -11.91 -18.78 -5.41
CA THR A 72 -10.84 -19.14 -6.35
C THR A 72 -11.19 -18.68 -7.76
N MET A 73 -10.17 -18.30 -8.51
CA MET A 73 -10.26 -17.99 -9.94
C MET A 73 -9.10 -18.67 -10.67
N ASP A 74 -9.41 -19.40 -11.74
CA ASP A 74 -8.46 -20.24 -12.47
C ASP A 74 -7.66 -21.20 -11.56
N GLY A 75 -8.31 -21.73 -10.53
CA GLY A 75 -7.69 -22.59 -9.52
C GLY A 75 -6.72 -21.89 -8.57
N CYS A 76 -6.60 -20.56 -8.66
CA CYS A 76 -5.81 -19.75 -7.74
C CYS A 76 -6.72 -19.09 -6.69
N PRO A 77 -6.34 -19.11 -5.41
CA PRO A 77 -7.09 -18.43 -4.36
C PRO A 77 -7.04 -16.91 -4.53
N VAL A 78 -8.19 -16.27 -4.33
CA VAL A 78 -8.38 -14.83 -4.38
C VAL A 78 -8.27 -14.24 -2.98
N VAL A 79 -7.41 -13.24 -2.81
CA VAL A 79 -7.19 -12.52 -1.56
C VAL A 79 -7.62 -11.06 -1.75
N HIS A 80 -8.67 -10.66 -1.05
CA HIS A 80 -9.17 -9.29 -1.07
C HIS A 80 -8.34 -8.41 -0.14
N LEU A 81 -7.80 -7.34 -0.68
CA LEU A 81 -7.05 -6.33 0.03
C LEU A 81 -7.88 -5.03 0.05
N PRO A 82 -8.01 -4.37 1.22
CA PRO A 82 -8.81 -3.15 1.33
C PRO A 82 -8.06 -1.89 0.84
N ASP A 83 -6.90 -2.05 0.21
CA ASP A 83 -6.07 -0.98 -0.32
C ASP A 83 -6.55 -0.52 -1.70
N SER A 84 -6.02 0.60 -2.17
CA SER A 84 -6.24 1.07 -3.53
C SER A 84 -5.63 0.11 -4.56
N ALA A 85 -6.25 0.00 -5.74
CA ALA A 85 -5.67 -0.78 -6.82
C ALA A 85 -4.29 -0.23 -7.25
N GLU A 86 -4.10 1.08 -7.20
CA GLU A 86 -2.83 1.75 -7.52
C GLU A 86 -1.71 1.30 -6.56
N ASP A 87 -1.95 1.31 -5.26
CA ASP A 87 -0.94 0.92 -4.27
C ASP A 87 -0.56 -0.56 -4.39
N ILE A 88 -1.52 -1.45 -4.65
CA ILE A 88 -1.24 -2.88 -4.84
C ILE A 88 -0.50 -3.13 -6.16
N GLU A 89 -0.84 -2.41 -7.24
CA GLU A 89 -0.09 -2.50 -8.49
C GLU A 89 1.35 -2.02 -8.31
N ASN A 90 1.54 -0.86 -7.68
CA ASN A 90 2.86 -0.29 -7.39
C ASN A 90 3.67 -1.23 -6.49
N MET A 91 3.07 -1.83 -5.46
CA MET A 91 3.71 -2.84 -4.63
C MET A 91 4.22 -4.00 -5.48
N CYS A 92 3.36 -4.58 -6.33
CA CYS A 92 3.74 -5.69 -7.19
C CYS A 92 4.88 -5.30 -8.12
N VAL A 93 4.79 -4.15 -8.79
CA VAL A 93 5.85 -3.66 -9.70
C VAL A 93 7.19 -3.49 -8.96
N LEU A 94 7.17 -2.92 -7.76
CA LEU A 94 8.37 -2.71 -6.93
C LEU A 94 9.00 -4.04 -6.48
N LEU A 95 8.18 -5.02 -6.07
CA LEU A 95 8.68 -6.34 -5.63
C LEU A 95 9.24 -7.18 -6.78
N TYR A 96 8.68 -7.06 -7.99
CA TYR A 96 9.08 -7.87 -9.14
C TYR A 96 10.22 -7.28 -9.98
N GLY A 97 10.85 -6.20 -9.53
CA GLY A 97 12.13 -5.74 -10.10
C GLY A 97 12.18 -4.30 -10.59
N ALA A 98 11.18 -3.45 -10.30
CA ALA A 98 11.40 -2.00 -10.41
C ALA A 98 12.36 -1.46 -9.32
N ASN A 99 12.88 -2.32 -8.44
CA ASN A 99 13.74 -1.97 -7.30
C ASN A 99 15.18 -1.57 -7.67
N HIS A 100 15.45 -1.19 -8.92
CA HIS A 100 16.52 -0.26 -9.27
C HIS A 100 16.00 1.18 -9.28
N ALA A 101 15.09 1.50 -8.38
CA ALA A 101 14.62 2.87 -8.19
C ALA A 101 15.83 3.68 -7.73
N ASN A 102 16.47 4.36 -8.68
CA ASN A 102 17.48 5.35 -8.36
C ASN A 102 16.81 6.32 -7.40
N LEU A 103 17.37 6.46 -6.19
CA LEU A 103 16.81 7.32 -5.15
C LEU A 103 16.62 8.75 -5.69
N ASP A 104 17.35 9.17 -6.71
CA ASP A 104 17.17 10.50 -7.31
C ASP A 104 15.91 10.61 -8.18
N THR A 105 15.39 9.50 -8.70
CA THR A 105 14.31 9.44 -9.70
C THR A 105 13.10 8.61 -9.24
N ILE A 106 12.92 8.40 -7.94
CA ILE A 106 11.73 7.70 -7.42
C ILE A 106 10.48 8.50 -7.77
N GLU A 107 9.53 7.82 -8.42
CA GLU A 107 8.21 8.40 -8.69
C GLU A 107 7.46 8.63 -7.36
N PRO A 108 6.80 9.79 -7.18
CA PRO A 108 6.07 10.09 -5.95
C PRO A 108 5.04 9.02 -5.55
N SER A 109 4.35 8.41 -6.53
CA SER A 109 3.40 7.31 -6.32
C SER A 109 4.08 6.10 -5.67
N TYR A 110 5.23 5.66 -6.18
CA TYR A 110 6.01 4.58 -5.58
C TYR A 110 6.50 4.92 -4.18
N LEU A 111 6.94 6.16 -3.93
CA LEU A 111 7.31 6.58 -2.59
C LEU A 111 6.13 6.49 -1.61
N MET A 112 4.94 6.96 -2.01
CA MET A 112 3.74 6.86 -1.20
C MET A 112 3.37 5.41 -0.92
N THR A 113 3.40 4.55 -1.93
CA THR A 113 3.17 3.10 -1.77
C THR A 113 4.22 2.50 -0.81
N MET A 114 5.50 2.84 -0.96
CA MET A 114 6.54 2.36 -0.04
C MET A 114 6.29 2.78 1.42
N ILE A 115 5.76 3.99 1.64
CA ILE A 115 5.40 4.47 2.98
C ILE A 115 4.17 3.72 3.52
N ARG A 116 3.10 3.64 2.75
CA ARG A 116 1.79 3.12 3.20
C ARG A 116 1.78 1.59 3.27
N ILE A 117 2.00 0.94 2.13
CA ILE A 117 2.00 -0.52 2.00
C ILE A 117 3.20 -1.13 2.73
N GLY A 118 4.35 -0.47 2.67
CA GLY A 118 5.54 -0.95 3.37
C GLY A 118 5.35 -1.08 4.87
N ARG A 119 4.60 -0.16 5.48
CA ARG A 119 4.22 -0.26 6.89
C ARG A 119 3.13 -1.31 7.12
N LYS A 120 2.04 -1.22 6.37
CA LYS A 120 0.86 -2.07 6.56
C LYS A 120 1.15 -3.56 6.42
N TYR A 121 2.02 -3.91 5.47
CA TYR A 121 2.40 -5.29 5.16
C TYR A 121 3.81 -5.63 5.64
N GLU A 122 4.42 -4.79 6.47
CA GLU A 122 5.76 -5.00 7.04
C GLU A 122 6.85 -5.31 5.99
N ILE A 123 6.81 -4.60 4.86
CA ILE A 123 7.81 -4.70 3.80
C ILE A 123 9.00 -3.81 4.17
N SER A 124 9.96 -4.39 4.90
CA SER A 124 11.10 -3.65 5.47
C SER A 124 11.98 -2.95 4.42
N THR A 125 12.08 -3.49 3.21
CA THR A 125 12.82 -2.86 2.11
C THR A 125 12.16 -1.56 1.67
N PHE A 126 10.83 -1.50 1.60
CA PHE A 126 10.09 -0.29 1.24
C PHE A 126 10.27 0.80 2.29
N THR A 127 10.08 0.47 3.57
CA THR A 127 10.20 1.46 4.65
C THR A 127 11.63 2.00 4.75
N LYS A 128 12.66 1.15 4.61
CA LYS A 128 14.07 1.59 4.59
C LYS A 128 14.39 2.50 3.41
N THR A 129 13.93 2.16 2.21
CA THR A 129 14.14 2.98 1.01
C THR A 129 13.43 4.33 1.14
N ALA A 130 12.16 4.32 1.54
CA ALA A 130 11.39 5.54 1.77
C ALA A 130 12.04 6.44 2.83
N LEU A 131 12.48 5.89 3.95
CA LEU A 131 13.17 6.65 5.00
C LEU A 131 14.48 7.27 4.52
N THR A 132 15.26 6.54 3.71
CA THR A 132 16.50 7.05 3.13
C THR A 132 16.23 8.23 2.21
N TYR A 133 15.21 8.11 1.35
CA TYR A 133 14.77 9.19 0.47
C TYR A 133 14.26 10.41 1.26
N LEU A 134 13.43 10.20 2.28
CA LEU A 134 12.88 11.27 3.11
C LEU A 134 13.97 12.02 3.88
N ARG A 135 15.03 11.36 4.36
CA ARG A 135 16.16 12.05 5.00
C ARG A 135 16.88 13.02 4.06
N GLY A 136 16.93 12.71 2.77
CA GLY A 136 17.45 13.62 1.75
C GLY A 136 16.51 14.80 1.44
N LEU A 137 15.20 14.58 1.52
CA LEU A 137 14.20 15.64 1.35
C LEU A 137 14.10 16.57 2.54
N PHE A 138 14.31 16.05 3.75
CA PHE A 138 14.17 16.77 5.03
C PHE A 138 15.51 16.79 5.81
N PRO A 139 16.58 17.41 5.25
CA PRO A 139 17.86 17.52 5.92
C PRO A 139 17.77 18.45 7.13
N ARG A 140 18.69 18.26 8.10
CA ARG A 140 18.75 19.09 9.32
C ARG A 140 19.36 20.47 9.11
N GLU A 141 20.16 20.63 8.06
CA GLU A 141 20.85 21.88 7.76
C GLU A 141 19.96 22.80 6.91
N LEU A 142 19.81 24.07 7.33
CA LEU A 142 18.93 25.03 6.67
C LEU A 142 19.28 25.29 5.19
N ALA A 143 20.57 25.28 4.84
CA ALA A 143 21.02 25.46 3.46
C ALA A 143 20.58 24.30 2.57
N LEU A 144 20.74 23.06 3.05
CA LEU A 144 20.29 21.86 2.35
C LEU A 144 18.77 21.78 2.29
N TRP A 145 18.07 22.18 3.36
CA TRP A 145 16.60 22.23 3.41
C TRP A 145 16.05 23.13 2.30
N ARG A 146 16.59 24.36 2.19
CA ARG A 146 16.20 25.31 1.13
C ARG A 146 16.45 24.76 -0.26
N ALA A 147 17.54 24.02 -0.46
CA ALA A 147 17.83 23.37 -1.75
C ALA A 147 16.83 22.25 -2.07
N SER A 148 16.29 21.56 -1.07
CA SER A 148 15.29 20.49 -1.22
C SER A 148 13.85 21.00 -1.38
N CYS A 149 13.53 22.24 -0.94
CA CYS A 149 12.18 22.82 -1.00
C CYS A 149 11.47 22.66 -2.36
N PRO A 150 12.09 22.98 -3.52
CA PRO A 150 11.41 22.86 -4.81
C PRO A 150 11.00 21.42 -5.15
N LYS A 151 11.81 20.44 -4.72
CA LYS A 151 11.52 19.02 -4.91
C LYS A 151 10.36 18.58 -4.01
N VAL A 152 10.34 19.03 -2.76
CA VAL A 152 9.26 18.75 -1.81
C VAL A 152 7.94 19.38 -2.28
N GLU A 153 7.95 20.64 -2.69
CA GLU A 153 6.75 21.34 -3.21
C GLU A 153 6.17 20.62 -4.43
N LYS A 154 7.02 20.17 -5.35
CA LYS A 154 6.58 19.39 -6.52
C LYS A 154 5.94 18.06 -6.10
N ILE A 155 6.48 17.37 -5.09
CA ILE A 155 5.89 16.12 -4.59
C ILE A 155 4.53 16.42 -3.95
N VAL A 156 4.47 17.39 -3.04
CA VAL A 156 3.22 17.78 -2.35
C VAL A 156 2.12 18.20 -3.33
N ALA A 157 2.47 18.92 -4.39
CA ALA A 157 1.51 19.32 -5.43
C ALA A 157 0.90 18.14 -6.20
N ASN A 158 1.65 17.04 -6.35
CA ASN A 158 1.23 15.85 -7.09
C ASN A 158 0.68 14.73 -6.21
N SER A 159 0.88 14.81 -4.89
CA SER A 159 0.62 13.73 -3.95
C SER A 159 -0.19 14.21 -2.76
N LYS A 160 -1.52 14.10 -2.84
CA LYS A 160 -2.41 14.43 -1.72
C LYS A 160 -2.10 13.56 -0.50
N GLY A 161 -1.96 14.19 0.66
CA GLY A 161 -1.68 13.49 1.91
C GLY A 161 -0.21 13.11 2.12
N PHE A 162 0.70 13.45 1.19
CA PHE A 162 2.13 13.12 1.32
C PHE A 162 2.72 13.56 2.65
N LEU A 163 2.50 14.82 3.07
CA LEU A 163 3.01 15.34 4.34
C LEU A 163 2.44 14.56 5.54
N PHE A 164 1.17 14.16 5.47
CA PHE A 164 0.55 13.35 6.54
C PHE A 164 1.17 11.95 6.63
N ASP A 165 1.38 11.29 5.49
CA ASP A 165 2.04 9.99 5.44
C ASP A 165 3.48 10.06 5.95
N VAL A 166 4.21 11.11 5.58
CA VAL A 166 5.58 11.39 6.04
C VAL A 166 5.60 11.66 7.54
N ALA A 167 4.67 12.47 8.06
CA ALA A 167 4.57 12.74 9.49
C ALA A 167 4.33 11.46 10.29
N ASN A 168 3.40 10.61 9.85
CA ASN A 168 3.11 9.34 10.51
C ASN A 168 4.32 8.40 10.48
N LEU A 169 4.97 8.25 9.33
CA LEU A 169 6.16 7.42 9.21
C LEU A 169 7.32 7.96 10.08
N ALA A 170 7.53 9.28 10.11
CA ALA A 170 8.56 9.91 10.91
C ALA A 170 8.32 9.77 12.42
N TYR A 171 7.05 9.89 12.85
CA TYR A 171 6.66 9.71 14.25
C TYR A 171 6.96 8.28 14.71
N GLU A 172 6.54 7.28 13.95
CA GLU A 172 6.73 5.86 14.31
C GLU A 172 8.18 5.41 14.30
N ASN A 173 9.00 5.97 13.41
CA ASN A 173 10.42 5.66 13.34
C ASN A 173 11.28 6.58 14.24
N GLN A 174 10.64 7.38 15.11
CA GLN A 174 11.31 8.30 16.02
C GLN A 174 12.36 9.18 15.29
N ILE A 175 11.97 9.80 14.17
CA ILE A 175 12.83 10.71 13.40
C ILE A 175 12.41 12.15 13.67
N PRO A 176 12.82 12.74 14.81
CA PRO A 176 12.35 14.06 15.25
C PRO A 176 12.79 15.21 14.34
N SER A 177 13.76 15.00 13.44
CA SER A 177 14.18 16.04 12.49
C SER A 177 13.20 16.27 11.35
N ILE A 178 12.33 15.30 11.05
CA ILE A 178 11.35 15.42 9.96
C ILE A 178 10.08 16.12 10.47
N VAL A 179 9.70 15.91 11.73
CA VAL A 179 8.42 16.37 12.29
C VAL A 179 8.25 17.90 12.20
N PRO A 180 9.20 18.75 12.65
CA PRO A 180 9.05 20.21 12.56
C PRO A 180 9.05 20.76 11.14
N ALA A 181 9.53 19.98 10.16
CA ALA A 181 9.65 20.41 8.77
C ALA A 181 8.41 20.04 7.92
N VAL A 182 7.48 19.27 8.50
CA VAL A 182 6.26 18.78 7.86
C VAL A 182 5.01 19.52 8.35
N PHE A 183 5.11 20.25 9.47
CA PHE A 183 4.11 21.20 9.99
C PHE A 183 4.44 22.63 9.56
#